data_AF-A0A954N811-F1
#
_entry.id   AF-A0A954N811-F1
#
_cell.length_a   1.000
_cell.length_b   1.000
_cell.length_c   1.000
_cell.angle_alpha   90.00
_cell.angle_beta   90.00
_cell.angle_gamma   90.00
#
_symmetry.space_group_name_H-M   'P 1'
#
loop_
_entity.id
_entity.type
_entity.pdbx_description
1 polymer ?
#
loop_
_entity_poly.entity_id
_entity_poly.type
_entity_poly.pdbx_seq_one_letter_code
_entity_poly.pdbx_strand_id
1 'polypeptide(L)' 'WAEMGSLDFAMKLINEADVAVSPGAGFGQAGEGYVRLALVENSERLRQAVRQIGRCLGRATDGSKPSAATTASP' A
#
# COMPACT_ATOMS: atom_id res chain seq x y z
N TRP A 1 -4.81 11.84 -5.18
CA TRP A 1 -3.37 11.55 -5.08
C TRP A 1 -2.60 11.89 -6.35
N ALA A 2 -3.21 11.92 -7.55
CA ALA A 2 -2.49 12.33 -8.77
C ALA A 2 -1.98 13.79 -8.78
N GLU A 3 -2.63 14.70 -8.03
CA GLU A 3 -2.17 16.09 -7.86
C GLU A 3 -1.22 16.28 -6.67
N MET A 4 -0.95 15.21 -5.91
CA MET A 4 -0.05 15.24 -4.75
C MET A 4 1.38 14.96 -5.22
N GLY A 5 2.35 15.73 -4.73
CA GLY A 5 3.76 15.48 -5.03
C GLY A 5 4.25 14.13 -4.50
N SER A 6 5.32 13.60 -5.10
CA SER A 6 5.86 12.28 -4.76
C SER A 6 6.29 12.15 -3.29
N LEU A 7 6.80 13.25 -2.70
CA LEU A 7 7.17 13.32 -1.28
C LEU A 7 5.95 13.25 -0.36
N ASP A 8 4.94 14.08 -0.61
CA ASP A 8 3.71 14.11 0.18
C ASP A 8 2.97 12.78 0.10
N PHE A 9 2.98 12.14 -1.08
CA PHE A 9 2.43 10.81 -1.26
C PHE A 9 3.19 9.75 -0.45
N ALA A 10 4.53 9.79 -0.44
CA ALA A 10 5.33 8.89 0.38
C ALA A 10 5.07 9.10 1.89
N MET A 11 4.93 10.35 2.33
CA MET A 11 4.59 10.71 3.71
C MET A 11 3.17 10.25 4.08
N LYS A 12 2.21 10.33 3.16
CA LYS A 12 0.87 9.79 3.35
C LYS A 12 0.91 8.27 3.58
N LEU A 13 1.64 7.53 2.75
CA LEU A 13 1.72 6.07 2.88
C LEU A 13 2.39 5.62 4.18
N ILE A 14 3.44 6.30 4.63
CA ILE A 14 4.07 5.93 5.91
C ILE A 14 3.16 6.25 7.10
N ASN A 15 2.45 7.38 7.09
CA ASN A 15 1.61 7.82 8.20
C ASN A 15 0.25 7.11 8.27
N GLU A 16 -0.35 6.77 7.14
CA GLU A 16 -1.72 6.23 7.09
C GLU A 16 -1.78 4.76 6.67
N ALA A 17 -0.74 4.23 6.04
CA ALA A 17 -0.69 2.84 5.59
C ALA A 17 0.39 2.01 6.29
N ASP A 18 1.25 2.61 7.12
CA ASP A 18 2.46 1.95 7.67
C ASP A 18 3.38 1.38 6.57
N VAL A 19 3.41 2.01 5.39
CA VAL A 19 4.24 1.58 4.27
C VAL A 19 5.22 2.67 3.86
N ALA A 20 6.51 2.42 4.07
CA ALA A 20 7.57 3.29 3.59
C ALA A 20 7.85 3.03 2.09
N VAL A 21 7.91 4.10 1.31
CA VAL A 21 8.31 4.08 -0.11
C VAL A 21 9.36 5.16 -0.37
N SER A 22 10.18 5.01 -1.40
CA SER A 22 11.11 6.09 -1.78
C SER A 22 10.40 7.08 -2.72
N PRO A 23 10.33 8.39 -2.39
CA PRO A 23 9.74 9.40 -3.25
C PRO A 23 10.59 9.61 -4.51
N GLY A 24 9.95 9.74 -5.65
CA GLY A 24 10.60 9.94 -6.94
C GLY A 24 11.40 11.24 -7.05
N ALA A 25 11.01 12.29 -6.32
CA ALA A 25 11.78 13.53 -6.17
C ALA A 25 13.24 13.29 -5.75
N GLY A 26 13.50 12.24 -4.96
CA GLY A 26 14.85 11.85 -4.53
C GLY A 26 15.75 11.32 -5.66
N PHE A 27 15.21 11.09 -6.85
CA PHE A 27 15.93 10.62 -8.04
C PHE A 27 16.04 11.68 -9.14
N GLY A 28 15.68 12.93 -8.84
CA GLY A 28 15.71 14.06 -9.76
C GLY A 28 14.33 14.41 -10.33
N GLN A 29 14.26 15.52 -11.08
CA GLN A 29 12.99 16.08 -11.58
C GLN A 29 12.18 15.09 -12.43
N ALA A 30 12.85 14.22 -13.19
CA ALA A 30 12.20 13.20 -14.01
C ALA A 30 11.50 12.09 -13.18
N GLY A 31 11.84 11.96 -11.89
CA GLY A 31 11.19 11.02 -10.98
C GLY A 31 9.95 11.58 -10.29
N GLU A 32 9.68 12.88 -10.39
CA GLU A 32 8.52 13.49 -9.75
C GLU A 32 7.20 12.86 -10.25
N GLY A 33 6.23 12.70 -9.35
CA GLY A 33 4.99 11.95 -9.61
C GLY A 33 5.12 10.42 -9.54
N TYR A 34 6.33 9.87 -9.33
CA TYR A 34 6.56 8.43 -9.17
C TYR A 34 7.07 8.08 -7.77
N VAL A 35 7.00 6.79 -7.43
CA VAL A 35 7.65 6.20 -6.24
C VAL A 35 8.43 4.96 -6.65
N ARG A 36 9.49 4.67 -5.89
CA ARG A 36 10.26 3.42 -6.06
C ARG A 36 9.86 2.42 -4.98
N LEU A 37 9.53 1.20 -5.42
CA LEU A 37 9.30 0.04 -4.57
C LEU A 37 10.52 -0.89 -4.62
N ALA A 38 10.97 -1.35 -3.45
CA ALA A 38 12.05 -2.32 -3.32
C ALA A 38 11.48 -3.68 -2.93
N LEU A 39 11.77 -4.71 -3.71
CA LEU A 39 11.34 -6.08 -3.45
C LEU A 39 12.35 -6.80 -2.53
N VAL A 40 12.58 -6.21 -1.36
CA VAL A 40 13.59 -6.68 -0.37
C VAL A 40 12.96 -7.44 0.80
N GLU A 41 11.64 -7.39 0.92
CA GLU A 41 10.87 -8.05 1.97
C GLU A 41 10.27 -9.38 1.47
N ASN A 42 9.84 -10.23 2.40
CA ASN A 42 9.18 -11.48 2.05
C ASN A 42 7.76 -11.27 1.48
N SER A 43 7.24 -12.29 0.79
CA SER A 43 5.94 -12.24 0.12
C SER A 43 4.77 -11.89 1.04
N GLU A 44 4.79 -12.27 2.31
CA GLU A 44 3.70 -11.95 3.23
C GLU A 44 3.71 -10.47 3.62
N ARG A 45 4.89 -9.91 3.89
CA ARG A 45 5.07 -8.47 4.12
C ARG A 45 4.65 -7.65 2.90
N LEU A 46 5.03 -8.08 1.70
CA LEU A 46 4.63 -7.41 0.46
C LEU A 46 3.10 -7.45 0.25
N ARG A 47 2.44 -8.59 0.50
CA ARG A 47 0.96 -8.67 0.44
C ARG A 47 0.31 -7.77 1.48
N GLN A 48 0.86 -7.70 2.70
CA GLN A 48 0.36 -6.80 3.73
C GLN A 48 0.46 -5.33 3.29
N ALA A 49 1.61 -4.90 2.76
CA ALA A 49 1.82 -3.56 2.27
C ALA A 49 0.81 -3.19 1.16
N VAL A 50 0.57 -4.10 0.21
CA VAL A 50 -0.45 -3.89 -0.85
C VAL A 50 -1.85 -3.70 -0.28
N ARG A 51 -2.26 -4.52 0.70
CA ARG A 51 -3.56 -4.38 1.38
C ARG A 51 -3.68 -3.07 2.16
N GLN A 52 -2.61 -2.63 2.82
CA GLN A 52 -2.56 -1.36 3.55
C GLN A 52 -2.67 -0.16 2.60
N ILE A 53 -1.90 -0.16 1.50
CA ILE A 53 -1.99 0.86 0.45
C ILE A 53 -3.41 0.91 -0.10
N GLY A 54 -4.02 -0.25 -0.43
CA GLY A 54 -5.40 -0.31 -0.91
C GLY A 54 -6.38 0.39 0.02
N ARG A 55 -6.32 0.07 1.33
CA ARG A 55 -7.14 0.71 2.36
C ARG A 55 -6.90 2.21 2.48
N CYS A 56 -5.64 2.65 2.52
CA CYS A 56 -5.27 4.08 2.58
C CYS A 56 -5.79 4.87 1.37
N LEU A 57 -5.82 4.27 0.18
CA LEU A 57 -6.32 4.90 -1.04
C LEU A 57 -7.84 4.79 -1.22
N GLY A 58 -8.58 4.28 -0.24
CA GLY A 58 -10.03 4.11 -0.33
C GLY A 58 -10.48 3.03 -1.32
N ARG A 59 -9.57 2.16 -1.78
CA ARG A 59 -9.94 0.95 -2.50
C ARG A 59 -10.31 -0.12 -1.49
N ALA A 60 -11.59 -0.48 -1.44
CA ALA A 60 -11.99 -1.75 -0.87
C ALA A 60 -11.26 -2.84 -1.67
N THR A 61 -10.21 -3.43 -1.09
CA THR A 61 -9.72 -4.71 -1.59
C THR A 61 -10.84 -5.68 -1.30
N ASP A 62 -11.62 -6.05 -2.32
CA ASP A 62 -12.61 -7.10 -2.24
C ASP A 62 -11.90 -8.41 -1.91
N GLY A 63 -11.67 -8.61 -0.62
CA GLY A 63 -11.43 -9.90 -0.02
C GLY A 63 -12.77 -10.44 0.43
N SER A 64 -13.66 -10.77 -0.51
CA SER A 64 -14.74 -11.70 -0.23
C SER A 64 -14.09 -12.94 0.40
N LYS A 65 -14.29 -13.12 1.70
CA LYS A 65 -13.95 -14.37 2.38
C LYS A 65 -14.64 -15.51 1.61
N PRO A 66 -14.06 -16.72 1.48
CA PRO A 66 -14.90 -17.90 1.48
C PRO A 66 -15.53 -17.99 2.88
N SER A 67 -16.72 -17.41 3.02
CA SER A 67 -17.59 -17.65 4.17
C SER A 67 -18.18 -19.04 4.02
N ALA A 68 -17.50 -20.05 4.56
CA ALA A 68 -18.14 -21.30 4.92
C ALA A 68 -18.49 -21.25 6.41
N ALA A 69 -19.77 -21.53 6.66
CA ALA A 69 -20.53 -21.25 7.86
C ALA A 69 -19.98 -21.86 9.16
N THR A 70 -20.23 -21.11 10.24
CA THR A 70 -20.53 -21.63 11.57
C THR A 70 -21.47 -22.83 11.50
N THR A 71 -21.04 -23.99 12.00
CA THR A 71 -21.89 -24.80 12.88
C THR A 71 -21.00 -25.61 13.81
N ALA A 72 -21.01 -25.26 15.09
CA ALA A 72 -20.52 -26.10 16.17
C ALA A 72 -21.62 -27.13 16.50
N SER A 73 -21.26 -28.42 16.47
CA SER A 73 -21.74 -29.57 17.29
C SER A 73 -23.26 -29.86 17.39
N PRO A 74 -23.68 -31.08 17.79
CA PRO A 74 -23.12 -31.96 18.83
C PRO A 74 -21.92 -32.79 18.40
#